data_AF-A0A6M3XFE3-F1
#
_entry.id   AF-A0A6M3XFE3-F1
#
_cell.length_a   1.000
_cell.length_b   1.000
_cell.length_c   1.000
_cell.angle_alpha   90.00
_cell.angle_beta   90.00
_cell.angle_gamma   90.00
#
_symmetry.space_group_name_H-M   'P 1'
#
loop_
_entity.id
_entity.type
_entity.pdbx_description
1 polymer ?
#
loop_
_entity_poly.entity_id
_entity_poly.type
_entity_poly.pdbx_seq_one_letter_code
_entity_poly.pdbx_strand_id
1 'polypeptide(L)' 'MKAYPEQHAKGTIFIENVPDSSVIKGDIGVQVAIDSRIWVCINGLAFLRFSPHKDGKMSK' A
#
# COMPACT_ATOMS: atom_id res chain seq x y z
N MET A 1 -6.28 5.11 -26.03
CA MET A 1 -5.91 4.89 -24.62
C MET A 1 -6.94 3.96 -24.00
N LYS A 2 -6.54 2.83 -23.40
CA LYS A 2 -7.48 2.03 -22.59
C LYS A 2 -7.72 2.79 -21.28
N ALA A 3 -8.98 3.11 -21.01
CA ALA A 3 -9.39 3.64 -19.71
C ALA A 3 -9.48 2.46 -18.73
N TYR A 4 -8.71 2.50 -17.66
CA TYR A 4 -8.87 1.59 -16.54
C TYR A 4 -9.79 2.29 -15.55
N PRO A 5 -11.04 1.82 -15.36
CA PRO A 5 -11.95 2.46 -14.44
C PRO A 5 -11.30 2.52 -13.06
N GLU A 6 -11.37 3.69 -12.44
CA GLU A 6 -10.79 3.94 -11.12
C GLU A 6 -11.45 3.01 -10.09
N GLN A 7 -10.65 2.16 -9.44
CA GLN A 7 -11.08 1.33 -8.32
C GLN A 7 -10.39 1.83 -7.06
N HIS A 8 -11.09 2.60 -6.25
CA HIS A 8 -10.60 3.07 -4.95
C HIS A 8 -11.27 2.30 -3.81
N ALA A 9 -10.44 1.89 -2.83
CA ALA A 9 -10.89 1.33 -1.57
C ALA A 9 -10.52 2.28 -0.42
N LYS A 10 -11.41 2.39 0.56
CA LYS A 10 -11.11 3.12 1.80
C LYS A 10 -10.47 2.17 2.81
N GLY A 11 -9.53 2.68 3.58
CA GLY A 11 -8.80 1.88 4.54
C GLY A 11 -7.78 2.70 5.32
N THR A 12 -7.12 2.03 6.26
CA THR A 12 -6.04 2.64 7.02
C THR A 12 -4.72 2.44 6.26
N ILE A 13 -3.95 3.51 6.12
CA ILE A 13 -2.60 3.49 5.53
C ILE A 13 -1.60 3.67 6.66
N PHE A 14 -0.62 2.78 6.70
CA PHE A 14 0.53 2.86 7.59
C PHE A 14 1.78 3.06 6.73
N ILE A 15 2.61 4.02 7.14
CA ILE A 15 3.95 4.21 6.59
C ILE A 15 4.92 3.59 7.60
N GLU A 16 5.73 2.66 7.11
CA GLU A 16 6.64 1.84 7.90
C GLU A 16 8.05 1.98 7.29
N ASN A 17 9.10 1.77 8.09
CA ASN A 17 10.51 1.74 7.61
C ASN A 17 10.89 2.88 6.65
N VAL A 18 10.51 4.13 6.99
CA VAL A 18 10.79 5.31 6.17
C VAL A 18 12.30 5.43 5.97
N PRO A 19 12.80 5.42 4.72
CA PRO A 19 14.22 5.57 4.46
C PRO A 19 14.66 7.00 4.71
N ASP A 20 15.90 7.16 5.17
CA ASP A 20 16.49 8.48 5.45
C ASP A 20 16.72 9.34 4.19
N SER A 21 16.69 8.71 3.01
CA SER A 21 16.88 9.35 1.71
C SER A 21 15.57 9.37 0.91
N SER A 22 15.31 10.49 0.25
CA SER A 22 14.20 10.66 -0.69
C SER A 22 14.39 9.87 -1.99
N VAL A 23 15.62 9.44 -2.29
CA VAL A 23 15.96 8.61 -3.44
C VAL A 23 16.42 7.25 -2.96
N ILE A 24 15.75 6.20 -3.43
CA ILE A 24 16.09 4.82 -3.09
C ILE A 24 16.41 4.08 -4.37
N LYS A 25 17.59 3.44 -4.41
CA LYS A 25 17.99 2.52 -5.47
C LYS A 25 17.78 1.10 -4.96
N GLY A 26 17.03 0.29 -5.69
CA GLY A 26 16.70 -1.05 -5.22
C GLY A 26 15.51 -1.67 -5.92
N ASP A 27 14.95 -2.71 -5.30
CA ASP A 27 13.75 -3.38 -5.75
C ASP A 27 12.48 -2.79 -5.12
N ILE A 28 11.40 -2.86 -5.89
CA ILE A 28 10.04 -2.55 -5.45
C ILE A 28 9.20 -3.82 -5.56
N GLY A 29 8.49 -4.16 -4.49
CA GLY A 29 7.58 -5.28 -4.41
C GLY A 29 6.17 -4.83 -4.04
N VAL A 30 5.15 -5.51 -4.58
CA VAL A 30 3.77 -5.38 -4.11
C VAL A 30 3.31 -6.76 -3.64
N GLN A 31 2.88 -6.84 -2.38
CA GLN A 31 2.35 -8.07 -1.80
C GLN A 31 0.89 -7.87 -1.40
N VAL A 32 0.02 -8.78 -1.81
CA VAL A 32 -1.40 -8.77 -1.45
C VAL A 32 -1.67 -9.99 -0.58
N ALA A 33 -2.14 -9.78 0.65
CA ALA A 33 -2.55 -10.87 1.53
C ALA A 33 -3.96 -11.35 1.19
N ILE A 34 -4.29 -12.55 1.67
CA ILE A 34 -5.60 -13.19 1.50
C ILE A 34 -6.74 -12.33 2.08
N ASP A 35 -6.45 -11.51 3.10
CA ASP A 35 -7.41 -10.59 3.70
C ASP A 35 -7.43 -9.19 3.04
N SER A 36 -6.92 -9.10 1.81
CA SER A 36 -6.88 -7.89 0.99
C SER A 36 -5.97 -6.77 1.50
N ARG A 37 -5.16 -7.00 2.54
CA ARG A 37 -4.09 -6.06 2.91
C ARG A 37 -3.06 -6.00 1.79
N ILE A 38 -2.56 -4.80 1.52
CA ILE A 38 -1.57 -4.54 0.48
C ILE A 38 -0.32 -3.97 1.13
N TRP A 39 0.84 -4.50 0.75
CA TRP A 39 2.13 -3.92 1.09
C TRP A 39 2.85 -3.46 -0.16
N VAL A 40 3.45 -2.28 -0.07
CA VAL A 40 4.52 -1.86 -0.97
C VAL A 40 5.82 -2.05 -0.20
N CYS A 41 6.69 -2.91 -0.71
CA CYS A 41 7.97 -3.21 -0.12
C CYS A 41 9.09 -2.57 -0.94
N ILE A 42 10.13 -2.11 -0.26
CA ILE A 42 11.36 -1.61 -0.87
C ILE A 42 12.52 -2.43 -0.30
N ASN A 43 13.32 -3.06 -1.15
CA ASN A 43 14.40 -3.96 -0.73
C ASN A 43 13.94 -5.07 0.23
N GLY A 44 12.78 -5.66 -0.07
CA GLY A 44 12.15 -6.69 0.77
C GLY A 44 11.57 -6.21 2.12
N LEU A 45 11.63 -4.92 2.44
CA LEU A 45 11.06 -4.35 3.67
C LEU A 45 9.75 -3.62 3.39
N ALA A 46 8.74 -3.79 4.25
CA ALA A 46 7.46 -3.09 4.15
C ALA A 46 7.66 -1.57 4.32
N PHE A 47 7.30 -0.79 3.30
CA PHE A 47 7.33 0.67 3.34
C PHE A 47 5.93 1.26 3.53
N LEU A 48 4.95 0.72 2.80
CA LEU A 48 3.55 1.14 2.91
C LEU A 48 2.71 -0.11 3.16
N ARG A 49 1.83 -0.05 4.15
CA ARG A 49 0.78 -1.05 4.36
C ARG A 49 -0.58 -0.41 4.29
N PHE A 50 -1.40 -0.87 3.36
CA PHE A 50 -2.81 -0.51 3.25
C PHE A 50 -3.68 -1.65 3.79
N SER A 51 -4.59 -1.32 4.70
CA SER A 51 -5.56 -2.25 5.27
C SER A 51 -6.98 -1.80 4.91
N PRO A 52 -7.65 -2.46 3.95
CA PRO A 52 -8.98 -2.04 3.50
C PRO A 52 -10.00 -2.20 4.62
N HIS A 53 -10.94 -1.25 4.71
CA HIS A 53 -12.09 -1.37 5.60
C HIS A 53 -13.19 -2.13 4.86
N LYS A 54 -13.66 -3.23 5.46
CA LYS A 54 -14.68 -4.11 4.86
C LYS A 54 -15.98 -3.39 4.53
N ASP A 55 -16.33 -2.35 5.28
CA ASP A 55 -17.54 -1.55 5.11
C ASP A 55 -17.30 -0.23 4.37
N GLY A 56 -16.05 0.05 3.96
CA GLY A 56 -15.67 1.29 3.30
C GLY A 56 -15.86 2.55 4.17
N LYS A 57 -16.05 2.42 5.48
CA LYS A 57 -16.25 3.57 6.38
C LYS A 57 -14.97 3.85 7.15
N MET A 58 -14.53 5.10 7.16
CA MET A 58 -13.52 5.57 8.12
C MET A 58 -14.31 5.98 9.37
N SER A 59 -14.08 5.36 10.52
CA SER A 59 -14.62 5.93 11.76
C SER A 59 -14.01 7.31 11.95
N LYS A 60 -14.86 8.30 12.21
CA LYS A 60 -14.44 9.67 12.51
C LYS A 60 -13.62 9.74 13.79
#